data_AF-A0A7Y2UT21-F1
#
_entry.id   AF-A0A7Y2UT21-F1
#
_cell.length_a   1.000
_cell.length_b   1.000
_cell.length_c   1.000
_cell.angle_alpha   90.00
_cell.angle_beta   90.00
_cell.angle_gamma   90.00
#
_symmetry.space_group_name_H-M   'P 1'
#
loop_
_entity.id
_entity.type
_entity.pdbx_description
1 polymer ?
#
loop_
_entity_poly.entity_id
_entity_poly.type
_entity_poly.pdbx_seq_one_letter_code
_entity_poly.pdbx_strand_id
1 'polypeptide(L)' 'MWLGAMPAEEPYATFSLIASAYWFAYFLVILPLLGVIEKPLPQPATIEEDYKSHYAKNVGGTKTIVEPAE' A
#
# COMPACT_ATOMS: atom_id res chain seq x y z
N MET A 1 6.25 -14.38 10.63
CA MET A 1 6.05 -15.05 11.93
C MET A 1 5.87 -16.57 11.81
N TRP A 2 5.13 -17.08 10.82
CA TRP A 2 4.86 -18.53 10.69
C TRP A 2 6.11 -19.42 10.59
N LEU A 3 7.08 -19.10 9.71
CA LEU A 3 8.30 -19.90 9.55
C LEU A 3 9.17 -20.00 10.81
N GLY A 4 9.12 -19.00 11.69
CA GLY A 4 9.85 -19.02 12.96
C GLY A 4 9.29 -20.01 13.99
N ALA A 5 8.11 -20.57 13.73
CA ALA A 5 7.50 -21.63 14.55
C ALA A 5 7.67 -23.03 13.94
N MET A 6 8.32 -23.16 12.78
CA MET A 6 8.56 -24.44 12.10
C MET A 6 9.91 -25.03 12.52
N PRO A 7 10.11 -26.36 12.39
CA PRO A 7 11.42 -26.98 12.61
C PRO A 7 12.48 -26.42 11.65
N ALA A 8 13.74 -26.42 12.09
CA ALA A 8 14.89 -25.97 11.30
C ALA A 8 15.34 -27.03 10.28
N GLU A 9 14.39 -27.48 9.44
CA GLU A 9 14.59 -28.50 8.42
C GLU A 9 13.94 -28.08 7.09
N GLU A 10 14.21 -28.82 6.03
CA GLU A 10 13.60 -28.54 4.73
C GLU A 10 12.11 -28.94 4.71
N PRO A 11 11.25 -28.14 4.05
CA PRO A 11 11.58 -27.01 3.17
C PRO A 11 11.64 -25.64 3.89
N TYR A 12 11.41 -25.60 5.19
CA TYR A 12 11.23 -24.36 5.96
C TYR A 12 12.52 -23.54 6.07
N ALA A 13 13.68 -24.21 6.13
CA ALA A 13 14.98 -23.55 6.10
C ALA A 13 15.17 -22.73 4.81
N THR A 14 14.92 -23.33 3.65
CA THR A 14 14.96 -22.62 2.35
C THR A 14 13.96 -21.46 2.30
N PHE A 15 12.73 -21.66 2.74
CA PHE A 15 11.72 -20.60 2.76
C PHE A 15 12.13 -19.44 3.68
N SER A 16 12.74 -19.74 4.82
CA SER A 16 13.22 -18.72 5.77
C SER A 16 14.34 -17.88 5.17
N LEU A 17 15.23 -18.50 4.40
CA LEU A 17 16.29 -17.80 3.68
C LEU A 17 15.73 -16.89 2.59
N ILE A 18 14.78 -17.38 1.78
CA ILE A 18 14.12 -16.56 0.74
C ILE A 18 13.37 -15.38 1.37
N ALA A 19 12.60 -15.61 2.44
CA ALA A 19 11.86 -14.55 3.13
C ALA A 19 12.81 -13.49 3.71
N SER A 20 13.92 -13.90 4.31
CA SER A 20 14.94 -12.99 4.85
C SER A 20 15.62 -12.19 3.75
N ALA A 21 16.01 -12.83 2.65
CA ALA A 21 16.60 -12.16 1.50
C ALA A 21 15.62 -11.14 0.90
N TYR A 22 14.34 -11.51 0.75
CA TYR A 22 13.31 -10.61 0.24
C TYR A 22 13.09 -9.40 1.15
N TRP A 23 13.10 -9.58 2.48
CA TRP A 23 12.98 -8.48 3.44
C TRP A 23 14.05 -7.42 3.23
N PHE A 24 15.33 -7.83 3.18
CA PHE A 24 16.42 -6.88 2.96
C PHE A 24 16.42 -6.33 1.53
N ALA A 25 16.14 -7.16 0.53
CA ALA A 25 16.04 -6.70 -0.86
C ALA A 25 14.96 -5.62 -1.02
N TYR A 26 13.84 -5.71 -0.30
CA TYR A 26 12.77 -4.71 -0.35
C TYR A 26 13.27 -3.31 0.02
N PHE A 27 13.95 -3.17 1.16
CA PHE A 27 14.42 -1.87 1.64
C PHE A 27 15.71 -1.40 0.99
N LEU A 28 16.66 -2.30 0.73
CA LEU A 28 17.99 -1.93 0.26
C LEU A 28 18.08 -1.84 -1.27
N VAL A 29 17.14 -2.45 -2.00
CA VAL A 29 17.20 -2.54 -3.47
C VAL A 29 15.89 -2.08 -4.11
N ILE A 30 14.76 -2.71 -3.79
CA ILE A 30 13.48 -2.48 -4.50
C ILE A 30 12.97 -1.05 -4.27
N LEU A 31 12.86 -0.58 -3.03
CA LEU A 31 12.38 0.78 -2.74
C LEU A 31 13.28 1.89 -3.33
N PRO A 32 14.62 1.85 -3.18
CA PRO A 32 15.50 2.82 -3.83
C PRO A 32 15.36 2.85 -5.35
N LEU A 33 15.23 1.68 -5.99
CA LEU A 33 15.05 1.61 -7.44
C LEU A 33 13.67 2.11 -7.86
N LEU A 34 12.59 1.67 -7.20
CA LEU A 34 11.22 2.15 -7.47
C LEU A 34 11.13 3.67 -7.34
N GLY A 35 11.76 4.27 -6.33
CA GLY A 35 11.80 5.73 -6.17
C GLY A 35 12.42 6.48 -7.36
N VAL A 36 13.24 5.81 -8.20
CA VAL A 36 13.85 6.39 -9.40
C VAL A 36 13.08 6.02 -10.67
N ILE A 37 12.55 4.80 -10.76
CA ILE A 37 11.98 4.26 -12.01
C ILE A 37 10.46 4.37 -12.11
N GLU A 38 9.75 4.50 -10.98
CA GLU A 38 8.30 4.54 -10.96
C GLU A 38 7.78 5.87 -11.53
N LYS A 39 6.72 5.79 -12.34
CA LYS A 39 5.95 6.95 -12.78
C LYS A 39 4.66 7.01 -11.94
N PRO A 40 4.62 7.81 -10.86
CA PRO A 40 3.42 7.88 -10.03
C PRO A 40 2.26 8.50 -10.82
N LEU A 41 1.05 8.05 -10.51
CA LEU A 41 -0.16 8.74 -10.94
C LEU A 41 -0.24 10.11 -10.26
N PRO A 42 -0.88 11.12 -10.89
CA PRO A 42 -1.09 12.41 -10.24
C PRO A 42 -1.91 12.23 -8.96
N GLN A 43 -1.45 12.87 -7.88
CA GLN A 43 -2.21 12.96 -6.65
C GLN A 43 -3.32 14.01 -6.80
N PRO A 44 -4.47 13.86 -6.12
CA PRO A 44 -5.50 14.90 -6.07
C PRO A 44 -4.91 16.19 -5.50
N ALA A 45 -5.40 17.35 -5.97
CA ALA A 45 -4.85 18.63 -5.54
C ALA A 45 -5.23 18.97 -4.10
N THR A 46 -6.39 18.49 -3.65
CA THR A 46 -6.87 18.66 -2.27
C THR A 46 -7.56 17.39 -1.76
N ILE A 47 -7.63 17.27 -0.44
CA ILE A 47 -8.40 16.20 0.23
C ILE A 47 -9.88 16.31 -0.13
N GLU A 48 -10.40 17.52 -0.32
CA GLU A 48 -11.80 17.75 -0.69
C GLU A 48 -12.11 17.25 -2.11
N GLU A 49 -11.21 17.47 -3.07
CA GLU A 49 -11.34 16.94 -4.43
C GLU A 49 -11.38 15.41 -4.43
N ASP A 50 -10.48 14.79 -3.67
CA ASP A 50 -10.46 13.34 -3.45
C ASP A 50 -11.80 12.86 -2.86
N TYR A 51 -12.24 13.47 -1.76
CA TYR A 51 -13.51 13.13 -1.10
C TYR A 51 -14.72 13.23 -2.06
N LYS A 52 -14.85 14.33 -2.80
CA LYS A 52 -15.93 14.49 -3.79
C LYS A 52 -15.86 13.41 -4.87
N SER A 53 -14.68 13.09 -5.40
CA SER A 53 -14.52 12.08 -6.45
C SER A 53 -14.88 10.66 -5.97
N HIS A 54 -14.54 10.32 -4.73
CA HIS A 54 -14.76 9.00 -4.13
C HIS A 54 -16.22 8.78 -3.68
N TYR A 55 -16.90 9.83 -3.20
CA TYR A 55 -18.23 9.71 -2.61
C TYR A 55 -19.39 10.29 -3.46
N ALA A 56 -19.14 11.16 -4.45
CA ALA A 56 -20.22 11.77 -5.24
C ALA A 56 -21.04 10.78 -6.07
N LYS A 57 -20.47 9.64 -6.48
CA LYS A 57 -21.19 8.63 -7.28
C LYS A 57 -22.25 7.84 -6.50
N ASN A 58 -22.18 7.81 -5.17
CA ASN A 58 -23.07 7.01 -4.33
C ASN A 58 -24.24 7.81 -3.72
N VAL A 59 -24.36 9.10 -4.05
CA VAL A 59 -25.45 9.94 -3.53
C VAL A 59 -26.68 9.80 -4.43
N GLY A 60 -27.23 8.58 -4.48
CA GLY A 60 -28.59 8.34 -4.97
C GLY A 60 -29.60 8.97 -4.01
N GLY A 61 -29.97 10.23 -4.25
CA GLY A 61 -31.22 10.80 -3.75
C GLY A 61 -31.21 11.51 -2.39
N THR A 62 -30.08 11.70 -1.72
CA THR A 62 -30.03 12.56 -0.52
C THR A 62 -28.90 13.57 -0.62
N LYS A 63 -29.22 14.79 -1.08
CA LYS A 63 -28.29 15.92 -1.03
C LYS A 63 -27.81 16.11 0.41
N THR A 64 -26.53 15.85 0.67
CA THR A 64 -25.88 16.28 1.90
C THR A 64 -25.90 17.81 1.90
N ILE A 65 -26.82 18.39 2.67
CA ILE A 65 -27.15 19.83 2.73
C ILE A 65 -26.18 20.64 3.60
N VAL A 66 -25.15 20.00 4.15
CA VAL A 66 -24.16 20.65 4.99
C VAL A 66 -22.80 20.45 4.36
N GLU A 67 -22.26 21.52 3.81
CA GLU A 67 -20.85 21.62 3.48
C GLU A 67 -20.09 21.59 4.82
N PRO A 68 -19.22 20.59 5.09
CA PRO A 68 -18.43 20.60 6.31
C PRO A 68 -17.56 21.86 6.30
N ALA A 69 -17.73 22.68 7.33
CA ALA A 69 -17.18 24.03 7.42
C ALA A 69 -15.66 24.07 7.21
N GLU A 70 -15.21 25.11 6.49
CA GLU A 70 -13.84 25.62 6.53
C GLU A 70 -13.42 26.05 7.95
#